data_AF-A0A8T1WTX1-F1
#
_entry.id   AF-A0A8T1WTX1-F1
#
_cell.length_a   1.000
_cell.length_b   1.000
_cell.length_c   1.000
_cell.angle_alpha   90.00
_cell.angle_beta   90.00
_cell.angle_gamma   90.00
#
_symmetry.space_group_name_H-M   'P 1'
#
loop_
_entity.id
_entity.type
_entity.pdbx_description
1 polymer ?
#
loop_
_entity_poly.entity_id
_entity_poly.type
_entity_poly.pdbx_seq_one_letter_code
_entity_poly.pdbx_strand_id
1 'polypeptide(L)'
;MSSTGIAVGLNKGFPVNKKQVAPRPASRKGRAGKKTKLVREVIREVVGLMPYEKRILDMIKSGGSSAEKRIYKFSKKRKREEMKAYYAALRAKAAHHA
;
A
#
# COMPACT_ATOMS: atom_id res chain seq x y z
N MET A 1 -2.93 26.31 11.77
CA MET A 1 -1.75 27.15 12.00
C MET A 1 -1.91 28.41 11.15
N SER A 2 -2.35 29.51 11.77
CA SER A 2 -2.38 30.83 11.13
C SER A 2 -0.97 31.41 11.12
N SER A 3 -0.62 32.13 10.07
CA SER A 3 0.68 32.80 9.99
C SER A 3 0.67 34.04 10.89
N THR A 4 1.79 34.31 11.58
CA THR A 4 1.92 35.36 12.62
C THR A 4 2.43 36.70 12.07
N GLY A 5 2.54 36.88 10.76
CA GLY A 5 3.01 38.13 10.15
C GLY A 5 4.53 38.33 10.16
N ILE A 6 5.29 37.34 10.63
CA ILE A 6 6.76 37.40 10.72
C ILE A 6 7.38 36.97 9.38
N ALA A 7 8.51 37.56 9.00
CA ALA A 7 9.21 37.25 7.75
C ALA A 7 9.92 35.86 7.75
N VAL A 8 10.38 35.40 8.92
CA VAL A 8 11.12 34.14 9.11
C VAL A 8 10.56 33.34 10.30
N GLY A 9 10.83 32.03 10.33
CA GLY A 9 10.31 31.11 11.35
C GLY A 9 9.17 30.21 10.86
N LEU A 10 8.68 29.32 11.73
CA LEU A 10 7.72 28.26 11.38
C LEU A 10 6.34 28.81 10.98
N ASN A 11 5.87 29.87 11.64
CA ASN A 11 4.57 30.51 11.37
C ASN A 11 4.69 31.77 10.50
N LYS A 12 5.75 31.87 9.68
CA LYS A 12 5.97 33.02 8.82
C LYS A 12 4.86 33.26 7.80
N GLY A 13 4.84 34.47 7.25
CA GLY A 13 3.93 34.89 6.19
C GLY A 13 2.79 35.78 6.68
N PHE A 14 2.08 36.37 5.73
CA PHE A 14 0.98 37.27 6.00
C PHE A 14 -0.21 36.52 6.64
N PRO A 15 -0.81 37.03 7.74
CA PRO A 15 -1.97 36.42 8.35
C PRO A 15 -3.17 36.45 7.38
N VAL A 16 -3.46 35.30 6.77
CA VAL A 16 -4.59 35.11 5.86
C VAL A 16 -5.60 34.10 6.40
N ASN A 17 -6.88 34.35 6.16
CA ASN A 17 -7.94 33.36 6.37
C ASN A 17 -7.90 32.32 5.24
N LYS A 18 -7.30 31.16 5.51
CA LYS A 18 -7.17 30.08 4.52
C LYS A 18 -8.53 29.46 4.20
N LYS A 19 -8.93 29.51 2.94
CA LYS A 19 -10.15 28.84 2.44
C LYS A 19 -9.92 27.34 2.31
N GLN A 20 -10.90 26.54 2.73
CA GLN A 20 -10.91 25.11 2.43
C GLN A 20 -11.29 24.92 0.95
N VAL A 21 -10.33 24.46 0.14
CA VAL A 21 -10.54 24.21 -1.29
C VAL A 21 -10.85 22.73 -1.50
N ALA A 22 -11.90 22.44 -2.27
CA ALA A 22 -12.23 21.07 -2.62
C ALA A 22 -11.10 20.43 -3.46
N PRO A 23 -10.76 19.16 -3.22
CA PRO A 23 -9.70 18.49 -3.97
C PRO A 23 -10.09 18.37 -5.44
N ARG A 24 -9.17 18.81 -6.32
CA ARG A 24 -9.35 18.79 -7.78
C ARG A 24 -9.51 17.34 -8.28
N PRO A 25 -10.34 17.06 -9.30
CA PRO A 25 -10.47 15.72 -9.85
C PRO A 25 -9.14 15.04 -10.22
N ALA A 26 -8.17 15.81 -10.74
CA ALA A 26 -6.83 15.31 -11.06
C ALA A 26 -6.06 14.74 -9.86
N SER A 27 -6.33 15.21 -8.62
CA SER A 27 -5.68 14.66 -7.42
C SER A 27 -6.20 13.28 -7.03
N ARG A 28 -7.29 12.80 -7.63
CA ARG A 28 -7.84 11.45 -7.41
C ARG A 28 -7.19 10.37 -8.27
N LYS A 29 -6.23 10.73 -9.14
CA LYS A 29 -5.52 9.79 -10.02
C LYS A 29 -4.81 8.71 -9.18
N GLY A 30 -5.01 7.44 -9.54
CA GLY A 30 -4.43 6.29 -8.85
C GLY A 30 -5.36 5.59 -7.84
N ARG A 31 -6.49 6.19 -7.47
CA ARG A 31 -7.49 5.54 -6.61
C ARG A 31 -8.25 4.47 -7.40
N ALA A 32 -8.18 3.22 -6.94
CA ALA A 32 -8.96 2.13 -7.53
C ALA A 32 -10.44 2.20 -7.11
N GLY A 33 -11.35 2.20 -8.10
CA GLY A 33 -12.79 2.08 -7.87
C GLY A 33 -13.24 0.64 -7.64
N LYS A 34 -14.51 0.45 -7.23
CA LYS A 34 -15.09 -0.88 -6.93
C LYS A 34 -14.98 -1.84 -8.12
N LYS A 35 -15.37 -1.40 -9.32
CA LYS A 35 -15.29 -2.19 -10.56
C LYS A 35 -13.84 -2.62 -10.87
N THR A 36 -12.89 -1.69 -10.77
CA THR A 36 -11.47 -1.99 -11.06
C THR A 36 -10.87 -2.99 -10.06
N LYS A 37 -11.28 -2.95 -8.79
CA LYS A 37 -10.85 -3.94 -7.79
C LYS A 37 -11.39 -5.33 -8.13
N LEU A 38 -12.69 -5.46 -8.40
CA LEU A 38 -13.32 -6.72 -8.78
C LEU A 38 -12.62 -7.35 -10.01
N VAL A 39 -12.39 -6.56 -11.06
CA VAL A 39 -11.69 -7.05 -12.27
C VAL A 39 -10.28 -7.55 -11.95
N ARG A 40 -9.53 -6.83 -11.08
CA ARG A 40 -8.18 -7.26 -10.68
C ARG A 40 -8.19 -8.53 -9.83
N GLU A 41 -9.20 -8.71 -8.98
CA GLU A 41 -9.37 -9.92 -8.17
C GLU A 41 -9.64 -11.14 -9.08
N VAL A 42 -10.57 -11.02 -10.02
CA VAL A 42 -10.88 -12.08 -11.00
C VAL A 42 -9.66 -12.46 -11.83
N ILE A 43 -8.92 -11.47 -12.37
CA ILE A 43 -7.71 -11.75 -13.16
C ILE A 43 -6.66 -12.49 -12.33
N ARG A 44 -6.51 -12.13 -11.04
CA ARG A 44 -5.51 -12.75 -10.16
C ARG A 44 -5.88 -14.17 -9.76
N GLU A 45 -7.16 -14.49 -9.69
CA GLU A 45 -7.65 -15.86 -9.50
C GLU A 45 -7.38 -16.73 -10.73
N VAL A 46 -7.64 -16.20 -11.93
CA VAL A 46 -7.47 -16.94 -13.20
C VAL A 46 -5.99 -17.16 -13.55
N VAL A 47 -5.18 -16.10 -13.51
CA VAL A 47 -3.78 -16.15 -13.96
C VAL A 47 -2.85 -16.68 -12.86
N GLY A 48 -3.22 -16.51 -11.59
CA GLY A 48 -2.42 -16.90 -10.44
C GLY A 48 -1.18 -16.02 -10.20
N LEU A 49 -0.26 -16.54 -9.39
CA LEU A 49 0.97 -15.84 -9.00
C LEU A 49 2.13 -16.11 -9.96
N MET A 50 2.96 -15.09 -10.18
CA MET A 50 4.20 -15.23 -10.95
C MET A 50 5.27 -16.01 -10.17
N PRO A 51 6.28 -16.61 -10.84
CA PRO A 51 7.28 -17.45 -10.17
C PRO A 51 8.02 -16.77 -9.02
N TYR A 52 8.35 -15.48 -9.15
CA TYR A 52 9.01 -14.71 -8.10
C TYR A 52 8.07 -14.37 -6.93
N GLU A 53 6.76 -14.27 -7.16
CA GLU A 53 5.76 -14.04 -6.12
C GLU A 53 5.58 -15.30 -5.28
N LYS A 54 5.53 -16.47 -5.92
CA LYS A 54 5.53 -17.77 -5.25
C LYS A 54 6.76 -17.93 -4.35
N ARG A 55 7.96 -17.60 -4.86
CA ARG A 55 9.20 -17.65 -4.07
C ARG A 55 9.17 -16.72 -2.85
N ILE A 56 8.58 -15.53 -2.98
CA ILE A 56 8.39 -14.61 -1.84
C ILE A 56 7.42 -15.22 -0.81
N LEU A 57 6.33 -15.84 -1.28
CA LEU A 57 5.37 -16.51 -0.42
C LEU A 57 6.01 -17.65 0.38
N ASP A 58 6.87 -18.45 -0.25
CA ASP A 58 7.58 -19.55 0.41
C ASP A 58 8.58 -19.03 1.45
N MET A 59 9.29 -17.94 1.16
CA MET A 59 10.13 -17.26 2.15
C MET A 59 9.31 -16.71 3.33
N ILE A 60 8.09 -16.22 3.09
CA ILE A 60 7.17 -15.74 4.15
C ILE A 60 6.71 -16.91 5.02
N LYS A 61 6.36 -18.05 4.40
CA LYS A 61 5.94 -19.27 5.12
C LYS A 61 7.04 -19.84 6.03
N SER A 62 8.30 -19.82 5.56
CA SER A 62 9.46 -20.29 6.33
C SER A 62 9.66 -19.54 7.65
N GLY A 63 9.15 -18.31 7.79
CA GLY A 63 9.19 -17.54 9.03
C GLY A 63 10.60 -17.12 9.50
N GLY A 64 10.63 -16.33 10.58
CA GLY A 64 11.87 -15.94 11.29
C GLY A 64 12.53 -14.63 10.84
N SER A 65 13.33 -14.05 11.75
CA SER A 65 13.98 -12.74 11.58
C SER A 65 15.04 -12.71 10.46
N SER A 66 15.63 -13.85 10.12
CA SER A 66 16.57 -14.00 9.00
C SER A 66 15.87 -14.06 7.63
N ALA A 67 14.65 -14.60 7.58
CA ALA A 67 13.84 -14.64 6.36
C ALA A 67 13.36 -13.25 5.96
N GLU A 68 12.99 -12.40 6.92
CA GLU A 68 12.54 -11.04 6.63
C GLU A 68 13.60 -10.18 5.91
N LYS A 69 14.86 -10.27 6.35
CA LYS A 69 15.98 -9.57 5.69
C LYS A 69 16.25 -10.14 4.30
N ARG A 70 16.10 -11.45 4.09
CA ARG A 70 16.21 -12.10 2.77
C ARG A 70 15.09 -11.65 1.82
N ILE A 71 13.84 -11.63 2.30
CA ILE A 71 12.68 -11.11 1.56
C ILE A 71 12.90 -9.65 1.20
N TYR A 72 13.39 -8.83 2.13
CA TYR A 72 13.69 -7.42 1.87
C TYR A 72 14.77 -7.26 0.80
N LYS A 73 15.86 -8.03 0.84
CA LYS A 73 16.91 -7.98 -0.20
C LYS A 73 16.37 -8.45 -1.57
N PHE A 74 15.58 -9.52 -1.59
CA PHE A 74 15.00 -10.08 -2.81
C PHE A 74 13.92 -9.19 -3.43
N SER A 75 13.09 -8.55 -2.60
CA SER A 75 11.92 -7.76 -3.02
C SER A 75 12.16 -6.26 -2.98
N LYS A 76 13.42 -5.80 -2.82
CA LYS A 76 13.94 -4.49 -2.36
C LYS A 76 13.11 -3.21 -2.56
N LYS A 77 12.14 -3.14 -3.48
CA LYS A 77 11.17 -2.03 -3.61
C LYS A 77 9.76 -2.38 -4.13
N ARG A 78 9.39 -3.64 -4.41
CA ARG A 78 8.24 -3.89 -5.31
C ARG A 78 7.03 -4.59 -4.70
N LYS A 79 7.18 -5.69 -3.94
CA LYS A 79 6.03 -6.57 -3.66
C LYS A 79 5.96 -7.16 -2.25
N ARG A 80 6.85 -6.78 -1.33
CA ARG A 80 6.90 -7.36 0.03
C ARG A 80 5.56 -7.19 0.78
N GLU A 81 5.09 -5.96 0.91
CA GLU A 81 3.88 -5.66 1.67
C GLU A 81 2.63 -6.28 1.02
N GLU A 82 2.56 -6.25 -0.30
CA GLU A 82 1.48 -6.87 -1.06
C GLU A 82 1.43 -8.39 -0.85
N MET A 83 2.58 -9.08 -0.87
CA MET A 83 2.65 -10.52 -0.64
C MET A 83 2.36 -10.91 0.82
N LYS A 84 2.73 -10.05 1.78
CA LYS A 84 2.34 -10.22 3.20
C LYS A 84 0.82 -10.12 3.36
N ALA A 85 0.19 -9.10 2.77
CA ALA A 85 -1.25 -8.92 2.80
C ALA A 85 -1.98 -10.09 2.12
N TYR A 86 -1.48 -10.55 0.98
CA TYR A 86 -2.00 -11.72 0.28
C TYR A 86 -1.95 -12.99 1.15
N TYR A 87 -0.81 -13.25 1.82
CA TYR A 87 -0.68 -14.40 2.71
C TYR A 87 -1.61 -14.32 3.93
N ALA A 88 -1.79 -13.13 4.51
CA ALA A 88 -2.74 -12.90 5.59
C ALA A 88 -4.19 -13.15 5.14
N ALA A 89 -4.57 -12.68 3.95
CA ALA A 89 -5.89 -12.92 3.36
C ALA A 89 -6.14 -14.42 3.10
N LEU A 90 -5.12 -15.15 2.61
CA LEU A 90 -5.20 -16.61 2.46
C LEU A 90 -5.45 -17.31 3.79
N ARG A 91 -4.73 -16.93 4.85
CA ARG A 91 -4.95 -17.49 6.19
C ARG A 91 -6.35 -17.18 6.73
N ALA A 92 -6.82 -15.95 6.56
CA ALA A 92 -8.16 -15.56 7.00
C ALA A 92 -9.25 -16.33 6.25
N LYS A 93 -9.10 -16.53 4.93
CA LYS A 93 -10.02 -17.34 4.13
C LYS A 93 -10.02 -18.81 4.58
N ALA A 94 -8.85 -19.39 4.83
CA ALA A 94 -8.73 -20.75 5.33
C ALA A 94 -9.42 -20.94 6.70
N ALA A 95 -9.29 -19.96 7.59
CA ALA A 95 -9.92 -20.00 8.92
C ALA A 95 -11.46 -19.88 8.88
N HIS A 96 -12.03 -19.24 7.87
CA HIS A 96 -13.49 -19.12 7.70
C HIS A 96 -14.13 -20.37 7.06
N HIS A 97 -13.33 -21.21 6.39
CA HIS A 97 -13.80 -22.46 5.77
C HIS A 97 -13.60 -23.69 6.67
N ALA A 98 -13.06 -23.51 7.88
CA ALA A 98 -12.95 -24.52 8.93
C ALA A 98 -14.02 -24.28 9.99
#